data_AF-A0A0C3D0Y0-F1
#
_entry.id   AF-A0A0C3D0Y0-F1
#
_cell.length_a   1.000
_cell.length_b   1.000
_cell.length_c   1.000
_cell.angle_alpha   90.00
_cell.angle_beta   90.00
_cell.angle_gamma   90.00
#
_symmetry.space_group_name_H-M   'P 1'
#
loop_
_entity.id
_entity.type
_entity.pdbx_description
1 polymer ?
#
loop_
_entity_poly.entity_id
_entity_poly.type
_entity_poly.pdbx_seq_one_letter_code
_entity_poly.pdbx_strand_id
1 'polypeptide(L)'
;MSDLSTASSDSTTCPTLTGPNNYEIWKLRITVKLRREKVLGIALGTDCKPGQKSDQEEVRKWTECDEKAEGIIQDHISDARLIKTQSHTSAKDLFEALVKLHEVSHLSSAFHLYRQLLDSTWDGAS
;
A
#
# COMPACT_ATOMS: atom_id res chain seq x y z
N MET A 1 13.78 -33.39 -15.34
CA MET A 1 14.22 -32.21 -16.12
C MET A 1 13.04 -31.74 -16.94
N SER A 2 12.37 -30.71 -16.45
CA SER A 2 11.45 -29.87 -17.23
C SER A 2 11.56 -28.49 -16.61
N ASP A 3 11.93 -27.52 -17.44
CA ASP A 3 12.55 -26.27 -17.05
C ASP A 3 11.62 -25.37 -16.23
N LEU A 4 12.10 -24.99 -15.04
CA LEU A 4 11.57 -23.89 -14.25
C LEU A 4 11.95 -22.59 -14.96
N SER A 5 11.16 -22.18 -15.95
CA SER A 5 11.30 -20.86 -16.57
C SER A 5 10.66 -19.82 -15.66
N THR A 6 11.36 -19.44 -14.59
CA THR A 6 11.07 -18.20 -13.87
C THR A 6 11.53 -17.04 -14.74
N ALA A 7 10.67 -16.63 -15.68
CA ALA A 7 10.80 -15.34 -16.31
C ALA A 7 10.59 -14.28 -15.22
N SER A 8 11.69 -13.79 -14.64
CA SER A 8 11.70 -12.53 -13.91
C SER A 8 11.32 -11.45 -14.91
N SER A 9 10.02 -11.17 -15.00
CA SER A 9 9.52 -10.07 -15.80
C SER A 9 9.98 -8.79 -15.12
N ASP A 10 11.08 -8.22 -15.60
CA ASP A 10 11.53 -6.86 -15.29
C ASP A 10 10.54 -5.84 -15.89
N SER A 11 9.28 -5.94 -15.50
CA SER A 11 8.25 -4.99 -15.86
C SER A 11 8.54 -3.71 -15.10
N THR A 12 8.62 -2.56 -15.76
CA THR A 12 8.80 -1.24 -15.11
C THR A 12 7.47 -0.65 -14.61
N THR A 13 6.35 -1.34 -14.82
CA THR A 13 5.00 -0.86 -14.55
C THR A 13 4.61 -1.07 -13.09
N CYS A 14 3.89 -0.11 -12.48
CA CYS A 14 3.38 -0.30 -11.13
C CYS A 14 2.36 -1.47 -11.12
N PRO A 15 2.59 -2.53 -10.32
CA PRO A 15 1.64 -3.63 -10.24
C PRO A 15 0.37 -3.20 -9.51
N THR A 16 -0.69 -4.00 -9.60
CA THR A 16 -1.87 -3.88 -8.72
C THR A 16 -1.56 -4.56 -7.39
N LEU A 17 -1.78 -3.87 -6.26
CA LEU A 17 -1.64 -4.46 -4.93
C LEU A 17 -2.72 -5.50 -4.71
N THR A 18 -2.33 -6.76 -4.55
CA THR A 18 -3.26 -7.87 -4.32
C THR A 18 -3.08 -8.46 -2.93
N GLY A 19 -1.84 -8.59 -2.48
CA GLY A 19 -1.48 -9.34 -1.27
C GLY A 19 -0.28 -8.75 -0.53
N PRO A 20 0.07 -9.31 0.63
CA PRO A 20 1.35 -9.00 1.30
C PRO A 20 2.55 -9.32 0.41
N ASN A 21 2.47 -10.40 -0.39
CA ASN A 21 3.56 -10.90 -1.23
C ASN A 21 4.07 -9.89 -2.27
N ASN A 22 3.23 -8.96 -2.73
CA ASN A 22 3.62 -7.93 -3.69
C ASN A 22 3.61 -6.52 -3.11
N TYR A 23 3.46 -6.37 -1.79
CA TYR A 23 3.36 -5.07 -1.14
C TYR A 23 4.65 -4.25 -1.29
N GLU A 24 5.83 -4.83 -1.03
CA GLU A 24 7.09 -4.08 -1.09
C GLU A 24 7.38 -3.52 -2.49
N ILE A 25 7.20 -4.36 -3.53
CA ILE A 25 7.40 -3.92 -4.91
C ILE A 25 6.33 -2.92 -5.35
N TRP A 26 5.08 -3.11 -4.90
CA TRP A 26 4.00 -2.15 -5.12
C TRP A 26 4.32 -0.80 -4.49
N LYS A 27 4.72 -0.79 -3.20
CA LYS A 27 5.03 0.41 -2.42
C LYS A 27 6.14 1.23 -3.08
N LEU A 28 7.20 0.57 -3.56
CA LEU A 28 8.27 1.24 -4.29
C LEU A 28 7.76 1.89 -5.59
N ARG A 29 6.99 1.15 -6.39
CA ARG A 29 6.56 1.62 -7.71
C ARG A 29 5.47 2.70 -7.63
N ILE A 30 4.52 2.57 -6.70
CA ILE A 30 3.50 3.59 -6.49
C ILE A 30 4.12 4.88 -5.94
N THR A 31 5.13 4.78 -5.07
CA THR A 31 5.89 5.94 -4.57
C THR A 31 6.60 6.68 -5.72
N VAL A 32 7.21 5.95 -6.66
CA VAL A 32 7.82 6.53 -7.86
C VAL A 32 6.77 7.21 -8.74
N LYS A 33 5.60 6.59 -8.93
CA LYS A 33 4.50 7.15 -9.72
C LYS A 33 3.96 8.45 -9.11
N LEU A 34 3.67 8.45 -7.81
CA LEU A 34 3.25 9.65 -7.06
C LEU A 34 4.29 10.77 -7.11
N ARG A 35 5.59 10.43 -7.06
CA ARG A 35 6.68 11.41 -7.19
C ARG A 35 6.71 12.04 -8.58
N ARG A 36 6.55 11.25 -9.65
CA ARG A 36 6.51 11.75 -11.03
C ARG A 36 5.32 12.69 -11.25
N GLU A 37 4.20 12.38 -10.61
CA GLU A 37 2.98 13.17 -10.64
C GLU A 37 2.97 14.37 -9.67
N LYS A 38 4.06 14.55 -8.89
CA LYS A 38 4.27 15.61 -7.90
C LYS A 38 3.24 15.65 -6.76
N VAL A 39 2.67 14.50 -6.42
CA VAL A 39 1.66 14.38 -5.35
C VAL A 39 2.09 13.42 -4.23
N LEU A 40 3.37 13.02 -4.22
CA LEU A 40 3.92 12.14 -3.18
C LEU A 40 3.80 12.77 -1.78
N GLY A 41 4.06 14.06 -1.64
CA GLY A 41 4.01 14.72 -0.34
C GLY A 41 2.60 14.77 0.25
N ILE A 42 1.57 14.79 -0.59
CA ILE A 42 0.16 14.67 -0.17
C ILE A 42 -0.10 13.26 0.40
N ALA A 43 0.28 12.21 -0.34
CA ALA A 43 0.08 10.82 0.09
C ALA A 43 0.90 10.45 1.34
N LEU A 44 2.08 11.05 1.55
CA LEU A 44 2.88 10.87 2.77
C LEU A 44 2.46 11.82 3.90
N GLY A 45 1.61 12.81 3.63
CA GLY A 45 1.20 13.82 4.58
C GLY A 45 2.28 14.84 4.94
N THR A 46 3.35 14.97 4.16
CA THR A 46 4.32 16.07 4.32
C THR A 46 3.74 17.39 3.81
N ASP A 47 2.88 17.32 2.80
CA ASP A 47 2.15 18.44 2.23
C ASP A 47 0.78 18.52 2.92
N CYS A 48 0.75 19.10 4.11
CA CYS A 48 -0.45 19.19 4.93
C CYS A 48 -1.56 20.02 4.27
N LYS A 49 -2.80 19.65 4.55
CA LYS A 49 -3.98 20.42 4.14
C LYS A 49 -3.87 21.87 4.64
N PRO A 50 -4.10 22.87 3.78
CA PRO A 50 -4.11 24.28 4.18
C PRO A 50 -5.14 24.52 5.29
N GLY A 51 -4.80 25.43 6.21
CA GLY A 51 -5.64 25.74 7.36
C GLY A 51 -6.88 26.57 6.99
N GLN A 52 -7.78 26.77 7.94
CA GLN A 52 -9.02 27.55 7.72
C GLN A 52 -8.78 29.03 7.33
N LYS A 53 -7.57 29.56 7.57
CA LYS A 53 -7.17 30.93 7.21
C LYS A 53 -6.46 31.02 5.86
N SER A 54 -6.22 29.88 5.21
CA SER A 54 -5.58 29.83 3.89
C SER A 54 -6.53 30.32 2.81
N ASP A 55 -5.95 30.80 1.71
CA ASP A 55 -6.72 31.28 0.58
C ASP A 55 -7.54 30.13 -0.04
N GLN A 56 -8.76 30.42 -0.49
CA GLN A 56 -9.64 29.42 -1.12
C GLN A 56 -8.98 28.73 -2.32
N GLU A 57 -8.16 29.46 -3.06
CA GLU A 57 -7.41 28.94 -4.20
C GLU A 57 -6.32 27.94 -3.77
N GLU A 58 -5.68 28.14 -2.62
CA GLU A 58 -4.71 27.19 -2.07
C GLU A 58 -5.40 25.91 -1.61
N VAL A 59 -6.53 26.04 -0.91
CA VAL A 59 -7.35 24.90 -0.47
C VAL A 59 -7.80 24.08 -1.67
N ARG A 60 -8.29 24.75 -2.73
CA ARG A 60 -8.73 24.09 -3.97
C ARG A 60 -7.58 23.33 -4.64
N LYS A 61 -6.42 23.96 -4.85
CA LYS A 61 -5.25 23.32 -5.45
C LYS A 61 -4.77 22.11 -4.66
N TRP A 62 -4.79 22.21 -3.33
CA TRP A 62 -4.44 21.09 -2.46
C TRP A 62 -5.43 19.93 -2.63
N THR A 63 -6.74 20.21 -2.64
CA THR A 63 -7.78 19.19 -2.85
C THR A 63 -7.62 18.48 -4.20
N GLU A 64 -7.35 19.22 -5.27
CA GLU A 64 -7.09 18.63 -6.59
C GLU A 64 -5.87 17.69 -6.58
N CYS A 65 -4.83 18.03 -5.81
CA CYS A 65 -3.66 17.16 -5.64
C CYS A 65 -3.94 15.92 -4.78
N ASP A 66 -4.77 16.05 -3.75
CA ASP A 66 -5.22 14.95 -2.89
C ASP A 66 -6.07 13.95 -3.67
N GLU A 67 -7.08 14.43 -4.41
CA GLU A 67 -7.92 13.60 -5.28
C GLU A 67 -7.08 12.89 -6.36
N LYS A 68 -6.09 13.59 -6.93
CA LYS A 68 -5.16 12.99 -7.90
C LYS A 68 -4.30 11.89 -7.27
N ALA A 69 -3.75 12.12 -6.08
CA ALA A 69 -2.96 11.12 -5.37
C ALA A 69 -3.82 9.90 -5.00
N GLU A 70 -5.04 10.14 -4.52
CA GLU A 70 -6.00 9.11 -4.17
C GLU A 70 -6.33 8.25 -5.38
N GLY A 71 -6.69 8.85 -6.52
CA GLY A 71 -7.00 8.14 -7.75
C GLY A 71 -5.82 7.28 -8.26
N ILE A 72 -4.60 7.81 -8.21
CA ILE A 72 -3.40 7.04 -8.58
C ILE A 72 -3.24 5.80 -7.70
N ILE A 73 -3.46 5.92 -6.40
CA ILE A 73 -3.38 4.78 -5.46
C ILE A 73 -4.50 3.79 -5.76
N GLN A 74 -5.74 4.26 -5.91
CA GLN A 74 -6.92 3.42 -6.20
C GLN A 74 -6.76 2.61 -7.50
N ASP A 75 -6.23 3.21 -8.56
CA ASP A 75 -5.95 2.54 -9.84
C ASP A 75 -4.98 1.35 -9.71
N HIS A 76 -4.21 1.29 -8.62
CA HIS A 76 -3.17 0.28 -8.40
C HIS A 76 -3.43 -0.57 -7.16
N ILE A 77 -4.67 -0.64 -6.66
CA ILE A 77 -5.07 -1.63 -5.66
C ILE A 77 -6.19 -2.52 -6.19
N SER A 78 -6.30 -3.75 -5.68
CA SER A 78 -7.40 -4.63 -6.06
C SER A 78 -8.73 -4.18 -5.45
N ASP A 79 -9.85 -4.53 -6.08
CA ASP A 79 -11.20 -4.23 -5.58
C ASP A 79 -11.41 -4.72 -4.14
N ALA A 80 -10.89 -5.90 -3.81
CA ALA A 80 -10.96 -6.46 -2.46
C ALA A 80 -10.28 -5.59 -1.40
N ARG A 81 -9.25 -4.82 -1.78
CA ARG A 81 -8.58 -3.85 -0.91
C ARG A 81 -9.28 -2.50 -0.94
N LEU A 82 -9.74 -2.07 -2.11
CA LEU A 82 -10.52 -0.84 -2.27
C LEU A 82 -11.75 -0.83 -1.36
N ILE A 83 -12.48 -1.95 -1.28
CA ILE A 83 -13.64 -2.11 -0.38
C ILE A 83 -13.23 -1.93 1.10
N LYS A 84 -12.06 -2.45 1.50
CA LYS A 84 -11.57 -2.32 2.89
C LYS A 84 -11.14 -0.91 3.25
N THR A 85 -10.82 -0.09 2.25
CA THR A 85 -10.34 1.29 2.44
C THR A 85 -11.37 2.33 2.00
N GLN A 86 -12.62 1.93 1.72
CA GLN A 86 -13.67 2.80 1.19
C GLN A 86 -14.00 4.01 2.09
N SER A 87 -13.75 3.92 3.39
CA SER A 87 -14.03 5.00 4.34
C SER A 87 -13.00 6.13 4.34
N HIS A 88 -11.87 5.97 3.64
CA HIS A 88 -10.81 6.97 3.63
C HIS A 88 -11.00 7.93 2.45
N THR A 89 -11.09 9.22 2.75
CA THR A 89 -11.42 10.28 1.78
C THR A 89 -10.22 11.15 1.42
N SER A 90 -9.01 10.73 1.79
CA SER A 90 -7.76 11.42 1.47
C SER A 90 -6.72 10.40 1.07
N ALA A 91 -5.83 10.77 0.14
CA ALA A 91 -4.73 9.93 -0.30
C ALA A 91 -3.83 9.50 0.86
N LYS A 92 -3.62 10.37 1.84
CA LYS A 92 -2.83 10.08 3.04
C LYS A 92 -3.46 8.96 3.86
N ASP A 93 -4.73 9.12 4.20
CA ASP A 93 -5.46 8.17 5.04
C ASP A 93 -5.55 6.80 4.34
N LEU A 94 -5.79 6.81 3.02
CA LEU A 94 -5.78 5.62 2.18
C LEU A 94 -4.41 4.92 2.22
N PHE A 95 -3.32 5.67 2.01
CA PHE A 95 -1.97 5.11 2.03
C PHE A 95 -1.61 4.53 3.41
N GLU A 96 -1.94 5.23 4.49
CA GLU A 96 -1.71 4.78 5.87
C GLU A 96 -2.52 3.51 6.20
N ALA A 97 -3.78 3.43 5.76
CA ALA A 97 -4.60 2.24 5.93
C ALA A 97 -4.01 1.01 5.23
N LEU A 98 -3.47 1.20 4.01
CA LEU A 98 -2.80 0.12 3.28
C LEU A 98 -1.52 -0.35 3.97
N VAL A 99 -0.76 0.56 4.58
CA VAL A 99 0.42 0.23 5.41
C VAL A 99 -0.01 -0.62 6.61
N LYS A 100 -1.03 -0.17 7.37
CA LYS A 100 -1.54 -0.91 8.53
C LYS A 100 -2.04 -2.30 8.17
N LEU A 101 -2.77 -2.43 7.05
CA LEU A 101 -3.27 -3.72 6.58
C LEU A 101 -2.11 -4.68 6.26
N HIS A 102 -1.02 -4.18 5.69
CA HIS A 102 0.19 -4.98 5.46
C HIS A 102 0.84 -5.43 6.77
N GLU A 103 1.06 -4.52 7.72
CA GLU A 103 1.68 -4.84 9.02
C GLU A 103 0.88 -5.91 9.78
N VAL A 104 -0.45 -5.77 9.84
CA VAL A 104 -1.34 -6.76 10.46
C VAL A 104 -1.23 -8.12 9.76
N SER A 105 -1.20 -8.13 8.42
CA SER A 105 -1.07 -9.37 7.66
C SER A 105 0.28 -10.05 7.92
N HIS A 106 1.37 -9.28 7.94
CA HIS A 106 2.71 -9.79 8.21
C HIS A 106 2.85 -10.37 9.62
N LEU A 107 2.30 -9.67 10.64
CA LEU A 107 2.27 -10.13 12.03
C LEU A 107 1.48 -11.44 12.17
N SER A 108 0.30 -11.52 11.53
CA SER A 108 -0.52 -12.75 11.54
C SER A 108 0.21 -13.92 10.90
N SER A 109 0.83 -13.71 9.73
CA SER A 109 1.62 -14.76 9.07
C SER A 109 2.79 -15.23 9.93
N ALA A 110 3.55 -14.31 10.53
CA ALA A 110 4.66 -14.65 11.42
C ALA A 110 4.19 -15.45 12.65
N PHE A 111 3.07 -15.07 13.25
CA PHE A 111 2.47 -15.78 14.39
C PHE A 111 2.04 -17.21 14.00
N HIS A 112 1.41 -17.39 12.84
CA HIS A 112 1.01 -18.70 12.36
C HIS A 112 2.21 -19.62 12.10
N LEU A 113 3.28 -19.10 11.48
CA LEU A 113 4.52 -19.84 11.27
C LEU A 113 5.18 -20.26 12.59
N TYR A 114 5.22 -19.35 13.56
CA TYR A 114 5.73 -19.65 14.89
C TYR A 114 4.96 -20.78 15.58
N ARG A 115 3.63 -20.74 15.53
CA ARG A 115 2.78 -21.80 16.11
C ARG A 115 2.99 -23.14 15.43
N GLN A 116 3.06 -23.16 14.09
CA GLN A 116 3.34 -24.38 13.34
C GLN A 116 4.72 -24.96 13.70
N LEU A 117 5.72 -24.10 13.90
CA LEU A 117 7.05 -24.53 14.34
C LEU A 117 7.00 -25.15 15.74
N LEU A 118 6.37 -24.48 16.71
CA LEU A 118 6.20 -25.00 18.07
C LEU A 118 5.53 -26.37 18.09
N ASP A 119 4.40 -26.49 17.38
CA ASP A 119 3.64 -27.74 17.29
C ASP A 119 4.45 -28.85 16.60
N SER A 120 5.35 -28.51 15.67
CA SER A 120 6.24 -29.46 15.01
C SER A 120 7.44 -29.91 15.85
N THR A 121 7.90 -29.07 16.78
CA THR A 121 9.02 -29.39 17.69
C THR A 121 8.59 -30.19 18.92
N TRP A 122 7.29 -30.40 19.12
CA TRP A 122 6.74 -31.18 20.22
C TRP A 122 6.35 -32.58 19.73
N ASP A 123 7.19 -33.57 20.01
CA ASP A 123 6.97 -35.01 19.70
C ASP A 123 6.29 -35.79 20.84
N GLY A 124 5.94 -35.13 21.94
CA GLY A 124 5.06 -35.66 22.98
C GLY A 124 5.60 -36.88 23.76
N ALA A 125 6.88 -37.24 23.61
CA ALA A 125 7.49 -38.34 24.35
C ALA A 125 8.13 -37.82 25.65
N SER A 126 7.46 -38.09 26.78
CA SER A 126 8.06 -38.20 28.11
C SER A 126 7.67 -39.53 28.71
#